data_AF-A0A1X0NTL0-F1
#
_entry.id   AF-A0A1X0NTL0-F1
#
_cell.length_a   1.000
_cell.length_b   1.000
_cell.length_c   1.000
_cell.angle_alpha   90.00
_cell.angle_beta   90.00
_cell.angle_gamma   90.00
#
_symmetry.space_group_name_H-M   'P 1'
#
loop_
_entity.id
_entity.type
_entity.pdbx_description
1 polymer ?
#
loop_
_entity_poly.entity_id
_entity_poly.type
_entity_poly.pdbx_seq_one_letter_code
_entity_poly.pdbx_strand_id
1 'polypeptide(L)'
;MRIISSTWCVLLLLLLAIAVTASHEPRFHVRPPSNWINDPNGPYRDPITKQMHLYMQYNPYGAVWGNMSWYHFTSMDYVKWRDQGVAMRNDEEYDLWGAYTGSITYNPDGTPVMMYTCTAVENIQRQCLALPPPEDIAKNGPRSLNTFVKVDANPVLTEDDMPDLYDNFNYRDPTNFWENPDNSSEWLFALAVRTRKDDRGHIVVFSTGDPTWRSGFKYSHSIWHEEFDSYHMMECPDIFKVGSDYVLKVSTMVSQQDMWVYGNYGAKNNENKTIYLEDSERTPTYMDYGRFYAAKHNFDPVLKRAVLWGWLVEEDTEEAMRARGWSGMMDLPRYVEYDEKAKKMKSFPMPQLEQLRLKPLLKNKAVKIGANDRTALVGDAGRYYELVVDFTLPEGAFKSGTYEAGKEPSFGVDLLSSADHSSYTRIAVAMPGTLDSKMHDQTGRHYTSVEVNESDMCKKKCETERRCVAWTAVKIPNKNTSRCSVMSTFGEARAANESAVTGRISEPVILLDRTHSGTTGSKEIWVGRAPLWNGNKVQLRVFLDDTAVQVFKDGGLESLSGRVYVDHKKLTDLSLFSANIAETVEAVVSLYPMDTVIIADTEKPSPGDGSSKICLLALAHLLVAQLVLYFLL
;
A
#
# COMPACT_ATOMS: atom_id res chain seq x y z
N MET A 1 -26.59 51.65 8.27
CA MET A 1 -27.10 50.40 7.65
C MET A 1 -26.49 50.32 6.26
N ARG A 2 -25.72 49.30 5.85
CA ARG A 2 -25.53 47.95 6.36
C ARG A 2 -24.06 47.53 6.18
N ILE A 3 -23.58 46.87 7.21
CA ILE A 3 -22.34 46.12 7.36
C ILE A 3 -22.42 44.91 6.42
N ILE A 4 -21.83 44.94 5.22
CA ILE A 4 -21.73 43.74 4.35
C ILE A 4 -20.35 43.58 3.68
N SER A 5 -19.42 44.54 3.66
CA SER A 5 -18.17 44.35 2.89
C SER A 5 -16.99 43.71 3.64
N SER A 6 -16.94 43.77 4.98
CA SER A 6 -15.81 43.20 5.74
C SER A 6 -15.98 41.70 6.04
N THR A 7 -17.22 41.22 6.16
CA THR A 7 -17.51 39.82 6.45
C THR A 7 -17.13 38.90 5.30
N TRP A 8 -17.24 39.34 4.04
CA TRP A 8 -16.87 38.50 2.88
C TRP A 8 -15.36 38.40 2.67
N CYS A 9 -14.59 39.47 2.86
CA CYS A 9 -13.12 39.38 2.85
C CYS A 9 -12.59 38.59 4.04
N VAL A 10 -13.20 38.73 5.22
CA VAL A 10 -12.85 37.91 6.39
C VAL A 10 -13.30 36.46 6.19
N LEU A 11 -14.44 36.18 5.54
CA LEU A 11 -14.84 34.82 5.17
C LEU A 11 -13.91 34.23 4.12
N LEU A 12 -13.48 35.00 3.12
CA LEU A 12 -12.57 34.52 2.08
C LEU A 12 -11.17 34.28 2.64
N LEU A 13 -10.69 35.16 3.52
CA LEU A 13 -9.43 34.98 4.25
C LEU A 13 -9.53 33.90 5.31
N LEU A 14 -10.69 33.67 5.94
CA LEU A 14 -10.96 32.51 6.81
C LEU A 14 -11.04 31.24 5.98
N LEU A 15 -11.68 31.23 4.82
CA LEU A 15 -11.75 30.08 3.92
C LEU A 15 -10.38 29.76 3.31
N LEU A 16 -9.59 30.77 2.96
CA LEU A 16 -8.19 30.62 2.55
C LEU A 16 -7.30 30.20 3.73
N ALA A 17 -7.51 30.72 4.93
CA ALA A 17 -6.76 30.30 6.12
C ALA A 17 -7.15 28.89 6.57
N ILE A 18 -8.42 28.50 6.45
CA ILE A 18 -8.94 27.14 6.71
C ILE A 18 -8.40 26.18 5.63
N ALA A 19 -8.38 26.59 4.36
CA ALA A 19 -7.80 25.82 3.26
C ALA A 19 -6.28 25.64 3.39
N VAL A 20 -5.55 26.62 3.94
CA VAL A 20 -4.10 26.55 4.12
C VAL A 20 -3.70 25.80 5.40
N THR A 21 -4.63 25.52 6.32
CA THR A 21 -4.32 24.80 7.57
C THR A 21 -4.82 23.35 7.64
N ALA A 22 -5.54 22.85 6.63
CA ALA A 22 -6.19 21.53 6.66
C ALA A 22 -5.85 20.60 5.48
N SER A 23 -5.08 21.06 4.50
CA SER A 23 -4.73 20.23 3.33
C SER A 23 -3.54 19.33 3.73
N HIS A 24 -3.85 18.11 4.15
CA HIS A 24 -2.91 17.05 4.54
C HIS A 24 -2.05 16.54 3.35
N GLU A 25 -1.46 17.46 2.58
CA GLU A 25 -0.93 17.21 1.25
C GLU A 25 0.42 16.49 1.28
N PRO A 26 0.52 15.29 0.67
CA PRO A 26 1.81 14.64 0.45
C PRO A 26 2.65 15.43 -0.55
N ARG A 27 3.96 15.41 -0.36
CA ARG A 27 4.95 15.98 -1.27
C ARG A 27 5.58 14.93 -2.16
N PHE A 28 5.82 13.73 -1.66
CA PHE A 28 6.62 12.72 -2.34
C PHE A 28 5.95 11.34 -2.48
N HIS A 29 4.66 11.24 -2.21
CA HIS A 29 3.79 10.17 -2.71
C HIS A 29 2.97 10.67 -3.89
N VAL A 30 2.82 9.83 -4.92
CA VAL A 30 2.07 10.19 -6.13
C VAL A 30 0.56 10.12 -5.85
N ARG A 31 -0.16 11.18 -6.18
CA ARG A 31 -1.63 11.26 -6.19
C ARG A 31 -2.10 12.29 -7.24
N PRO A 32 -3.31 12.17 -7.80
CA PRO A 32 -3.95 13.26 -8.55
C PRO A 32 -4.16 14.49 -7.66
N PRO A 33 -4.38 15.70 -8.20
CA PRO A 33 -4.62 16.90 -7.40
C PRO A 33 -5.88 16.87 -6.51
N SER A 34 -6.87 16.04 -6.83
CA SER A 34 -8.13 15.92 -6.09
C SER A 34 -8.70 14.51 -6.20
N ASN A 35 -9.77 14.25 -5.44
CA ASN A 35 -10.62 13.06 -5.47
C ASN A 35 -9.95 11.75 -4.99
N TRP A 36 -10.69 10.65 -5.13
CA TRP A 36 -10.30 9.32 -4.67
C TRP A 36 -9.40 8.60 -5.67
N ILE A 37 -8.36 7.94 -5.16
CA ILE A 37 -7.63 6.87 -5.84
C ILE A 37 -7.52 5.62 -4.96
N ASN A 38 -7.37 4.47 -5.61
CA ASN A 38 -7.00 3.23 -4.96
C ASN A 38 -5.91 2.48 -5.75
N ASP A 39 -6.22 1.30 -6.27
CA ASP A 39 -5.26 0.33 -6.79
C ASP A 39 -4.33 0.94 -7.85
N PRO A 40 -3.01 0.66 -7.80
CA PRO A 40 -2.15 0.85 -8.97
C PRO A 40 -2.63 -0.07 -10.10
N ASN A 41 -2.76 0.50 -11.29
CA ASN A 41 -3.28 -0.18 -12.47
C ASN A 41 -2.21 -0.22 -13.55
N GLY A 42 -1.95 -1.43 -14.06
CA GLY A 42 -0.90 -1.73 -15.02
C GLY A 42 0.32 -0.82 -15.02
N PRO A 43 1.09 -0.71 -13.92
CA PRO A 43 2.36 -0.01 -13.96
C PRO A 43 3.19 -0.58 -15.12
N TYR A 44 3.60 0.28 -16.05
CA TYR A 44 4.19 -0.13 -17.32
C TYR A 44 5.45 0.66 -17.65
N ARG A 45 6.60 -0.04 -17.74
CA ARG A 45 7.83 0.57 -18.24
C ARG A 45 7.95 0.31 -19.72
N ASP A 46 7.86 1.39 -20.49
CA ASP A 46 7.96 1.37 -21.92
C ASP A 46 9.37 0.95 -22.40
N PRO A 47 9.54 -0.18 -23.12
CA PRO A 47 10.88 -0.62 -23.54
C PRO A 47 11.51 0.27 -24.62
N ILE A 48 10.73 1.10 -25.32
CA ILE A 48 11.20 1.92 -26.44
C ILE A 48 11.56 3.33 -25.95
N THR A 49 10.59 4.05 -25.39
CA THR A 49 10.76 5.41 -24.86
C THR A 49 11.47 5.42 -23.52
N LYS A 50 11.49 4.27 -22.82
CA LYS A 50 12.00 4.13 -21.44
C LYS A 50 11.20 4.96 -20.46
N GLN A 51 9.99 5.38 -20.78
CA GLN A 51 9.11 6.08 -19.87
C GLN A 51 8.40 5.08 -18.96
N MET A 52 8.29 5.42 -17.68
CA MET A 52 7.48 4.72 -16.71
C MET A 52 6.08 5.34 -16.70
N HIS A 53 5.06 4.51 -16.81
CA HIS A 53 3.65 4.86 -16.75
C HIS A 53 3.02 4.25 -15.50
N LEU A 54 2.48 5.08 -14.62
CA LEU A 54 1.76 4.66 -13.43
C LEU A 54 0.31 5.07 -13.59
N TYR A 55 -0.58 4.07 -13.75
CA TYR A 55 -2.02 4.30 -13.73
C TYR A 55 -2.59 3.88 -12.38
N MET A 56 -3.78 4.37 -12.06
CA MET A 56 -4.49 4.02 -10.84
C MET A 56 -5.99 4.17 -11.02
N GLN A 57 -6.77 3.38 -10.27
CA GLN A 57 -8.20 3.62 -10.16
C GLN A 57 -8.45 5.02 -9.59
N TYR A 58 -9.45 5.71 -10.13
CA TYR A 58 -9.74 7.10 -9.83
C TYR A 58 -11.24 7.40 -9.93
N ASN A 59 -11.79 8.12 -8.95
CA ASN A 59 -13.14 8.68 -9.04
C ASN A 59 -13.06 10.12 -9.56
N PRO A 60 -13.52 10.45 -10.78
CA PRO A 60 -13.50 11.83 -11.27
C PRO A 60 -14.49 12.77 -10.58
N TYR A 61 -15.39 12.26 -9.75
CA TYR A 61 -16.52 13.01 -9.17
C TYR A 61 -16.48 13.16 -7.64
N GLY A 62 -15.52 12.56 -6.93
CA GLY A 62 -15.46 12.73 -5.49
C GLY A 62 -14.30 12.02 -4.78
N ALA A 63 -14.13 12.37 -3.50
CA ALA A 63 -13.07 11.86 -2.62
C ALA A 63 -13.39 10.51 -1.95
N VAL A 64 -14.37 9.77 -2.47
CA VAL A 64 -14.77 8.43 -1.99
C VAL A 64 -14.84 7.46 -3.17
N TRP A 65 -14.88 6.17 -2.89
CA TRP A 65 -14.98 5.14 -3.93
C TRP A 65 -16.29 5.25 -4.75
N GLY A 66 -16.21 5.01 -6.06
CA GLY A 66 -17.32 5.02 -7.04
C GLY A 66 -16.97 5.68 -8.39
N ASN A 67 -17.57 5.26 -9.51
CA ASN A 67 -17.26 5.77 -10.87
C ASN A 67 -15.79 5.55 -11.32
N MET A 68 -15.27 4.34 -11.15
CA MET A 68 -13.84 4.07 -11.39
C MET A 68 -13.44 4.32 -12.84
N SER A 69 -12.47 5.20 -13.00
CA SER A 69 -11.71 5.52 -14.20
C SER A 69 -10.22 5.24 -13.93
N TRP A 70 -9.35 5.31 -14.94
CA TRP A 70 -7.90 5.21 -14.74
C TRP A 70 -7.25 6.59 -14.88
N TYR A 71 -6.57 7.06 -13.84
CA TYR A 71 -5.74 8.27 -13.85
C TYR A 71 -4.28 7.92 -14.10
N HIS A 72 -3.49 8.82 -14.68
CA HIS A 72 -2.17 8.52 -15.23
C HIS A 72 -1.09 9.54 -14.82
N PHE A 73 0.07 9.00 -14.43
CA PHE A 73 1.32 9.74 -14.23
C PHE A 73 2.46 9.08 -15.02
N THR A 74 3.42 9.91 -15.45
CA THR A 74 4.63 9.43 -16.15
C THR A 74 5.92 9.88 -15.48
N SER A 75 6.97 9.07 -15.57
CA SER A 75 8.30 9.40 -15.06
C SER A 75 9.41 8.79 -15.93
N MET A 76 10.58 9.42 -15.97
CA MET A 76 11.78 8.82 -16.60
C MET A 76 12.68 8.09 -15.59
N ASP A 77 12.58 8.45 -14.32
CA ASP A 77 13.53 8.12 -13.26
C ASP A 77 12.89 7.51 -12.00
N TYR A 78 11.56 7.35 -11.99
CA TYR A 78 10.73 6.99 -10.83
C TYR A 78 10.65 8.04 -9.72
N VAL A 79 11.32 9.18 -9.88
CA VAL A 79 11.48 10.20 -8.86
C VAL A 79 10.58 11.38 -9.16
N LYS A 80 10.69 11.94 -10.36
CA LYS A 80 9.89 13.09 -10.77
C LYS A 80 8.78 12.63 -11.72
N TRP A 81 7.56 13.00 -11.39
CA TRP A 81 6.34 12.56 -12.05
C TRP A 81 5.62 13.72 -12.71
N ARG A 82 5.16 13.48 -13.94
CA ARG A 82 4.31 14.40 -14.68
C ARG A 82 2.89 13.85 -14.71
N ASP A 83 1.94 14.68 -14.28
CA ASP A 83 0.51 14.44 -14.35
C ASP A 83 0.04 14.43 -15.81
N GLN A 84 -0.69 13.38 -16.20
CA GLN A 84 -1.26 13.23 -17.55
C GLN A 84 -2.79 13.22 -17.55
N GLY A 85 -3.44 13.28 -16.39
CA GLY A 85 -4.89 13.25 -16.26
C GLY A 85 -5.50 11.85 -16.39
N VAL A 86 -6.78 11.82 -16.80
CA VAL A 86 -7.55 10.58 -16.96
C VAL A 86 -7.24 9.92 -18.30
N ALA A 87 -6.73 8.69 -18.27
CA ALA A 87 -6.36 7.92 -19.45
C ALA A 87 -7.51 7.05 -20.00
N MET A 88 -8.42 6.58 -19.13
CA MET A 88 -9.58 5.77 -19.51
C MET A 88 -10.74 6.04 -18.55
N ARG A 89 -11.98 6.08 -19.07
CA ARG A 89 -13.21 6.31 -18.29
C ARG A 89 -14.13 5.08 -18.30
N ASN A 90 -15.07 5.06 -17.37
CA ASN A 90 -16.22 4.14 -17.35
C ASN A 90 -17.38 4.67 -18.21
N ASP A 91 -17.18 4.73 -19.53
CA ASP A 91 -18.10 5.36 -20.48
C ASP A 91 -18.80 4.39 -21.45
N GLU A 92 -18.71 3.08 -21.23
CA GLU A 92 -19.38 2.06 -22.04
C GLU A 92 -20.37 1.22 -21.21
N GLU A 93 -21.38 0.63 -21.83
CA GLU A 93 -22.42 -0.16 -21.12
C GLU A 93 -21.80 -1.28 -20.24
N TYR A 94 -20.78 -1.95 -20.76
CA TYR A 94 -20.10 -3.06 -20.09
C TYR A 94 -19.18 -2.63 -18.95
N ASP A 95 -18.84 -1.35 -18.82
CA ASP A 95 -18.04 -0.82 -17.71
C ASP A 95 -18.65 0.37 -17.00
N LEU A 96 -19.93 0.65 -17.21
CA LEU A 96 -20.62 1.83 -16.69
C LEU A 96 -20.51 1.97 -15.16
N TRP A 97 -20.48 0.85 -14.43
CA TRP A 97 -20.32 0.82 -12.98
C TRP A 97 -18.88 1.07 -12.54
N GLY A 98 -17.91 0.74 -13.40
CA GLY A 98 -16.51 1.08 -13.23
C GLY A 98 -15.58 0.31 -14.18
N ALA A 99 -14.52 0.99 -14.62
CA ALA A 99 -13.34 0.37 -15.19
C ALA A 99 -12.35 0.08 -14.04
N TYR A 100 -12.40 -1.16 -13.53
CA TYR A 100 -11.63 -1.60 -12.38
C TYR A 100 -10.20 -1.99 -12.75
N THR A 101 -9.49 -2.61 -11.80
CA THR A 101 -8.07 -2.94 -11.87
C THR A 101 -7.76 -3.88 -13.01
N GLY A 102 -6.54 -3.74 -13.51
CA GLY A 102 -6.01 -4.48 -14.63
C GLY A 102 -4.51 -4.30 -14.77
N SER A 103 -3.98 -4.82 -15.86
CA SER A 103 -2.56 -4.83 -16.16
C SER A 103 -2.30 -4.43 -17.61
N ILE A 104 -1.12 -3.87 -17.87
CA ILE A 104 -0.68 -3.51 -19.23
C ILE A 104 0.52 -4.37 -19.58
N THR A 105 0.43 -5.11 -20.68
CA THR A 105 1.52 -5.95 -21.19
C THR A 105 1.77 -5.63 -22.66
N TYR A 106 3.03 -5.59 -23.08
CA TYR A 106 3.32 -5.47 -24.52
C TYR A 106 3.20 -6.86 -25.16
N ASN A 107 2.43 -6.94 -26.24
CA ASN A 107 2.26 -8.17 -27.00
C ASN A 107 3.53 -8.50 -27.82
N PRO A 108 3.59 -9.68 -28.49
CA PRO A 108 4.69 -10.05 -29.36
C PRO A 108 5.08 -9.04 -30.45
N ASP A 109 4.13 -8.22 -30.94
CA ASP A 109 4.41 -7.18 -31.93
C ASP A 109 4.93 -5.86 -31.32
N GLY A 110 4.94 -5.75 -29.99
CA GLY A 110 5.40 -4.59 -29.23
C GLY A 110 4.31 -3.58 -28.88
N THR A 111 3.06 -3.85 -29.25
CA THR A 111 1.88 -3.03 -28.88
C THR A 111 1.52 -3.26 -27.41
N PRO A 112 1.45 -2.19 -26.58
CA PRO A 112 0.87 -2.28 -25.24
C PRO A 112 -0.61 -2.66 -25.32
N VAL A 113 -1.01 -3.66 -24.56
CA VAL A 113 -2.39 -4.12 -24.40
C VAL A 113 -2.78 -3.95 -22.94
N MET A 114 -3.81 -3.15 -22.69
CA MET A 114 -4.43 -3.02 -21.37
C MET A 114 -5.56 -4.03 -21.26
N MET A 115 -5.46 -4.96 -20.31
CA MET A 115 -6.57 -5.81 -19.91
C MET A 115 -7.03 -5.39 -18.52
N TYR A 116 -8.33 -5.17 -18.37
CA TYR A 116 -8.94 -4.68 -17.13
C TYR A 116 -10.28 -5.34 -16.87
N THR A 117 -10.73 -5.29 -15.62
CA THR A 117 -12.08 -5.71 -15.27
C THR A 117 -13.06 -4.58 -15.59
N CYS A 118 -13.95 -4.84 -16.55
CA CYS A 118 -15.08 -3.97 -16.86
C CYS A 118 -16.29 -4.41 -16.04
N THR A 119 -16.92 -3.44 -15.37
CA THR A 119 -18.03 -3.71 -14.47
C THR A 119 -19.32 -3.08 -14.99
N ALA A 120 -20.27 -3.92 -15.40
CA ALA A 120 -21.59 -3.48 -15.83
C ALA A 120 -22.49 -3.21 -14.60
N VAL A 121 -23.72 -2.74 -14.87
CA VAL A 121 -24.75 -2.52 -13.84
C VAL A 121 -24.95 -3.80 -13.01
N GLU A 122 -25.30 -3.65 -11.72
CA GLU A 122 -25.37 -4.73 -10.73
C GLU A 122 -24.00 -5.35 -10.36
N ASN A 123 -22.91 -4.65 -10.68
CA ASN A 123 -21.54 -5.08 -10.38
C ASN A 123 -21.16 -6.39 -11.10
N ILE A 124 -21.71 -6.63 -12.30
CA ILE A 124 -21.34 -7.76 -13.15
C ILE A 124 -19.94 -7.50 -13.71
N GLN A 125 -18.97 -8.29 -13.25
CA GLN A 125 -17.57 -8.19 -13.62
C GLN A 125 -17.26 -9.07 -14.82
N ARG A 126 -16.58 -8.50 -15.80
CA ARG A 126 -16.12 -9.13 -17.05
C ARG A 126 -14.73 -8.63 -17.38
N GLN A 127 -14.07 -9.21 -18.38
CA GLN A 127 -12.74 -8.73 -18.79
C GLN A 127 -12.82 -8.01 -20.13
N CYS A 128 -12.20 -6.85 -20.20
CA CYS A 128 -12.20 -5.97 -21.36
C CYS A 128 -10.77 -5.57 -21.72
N LEU A 129 -10.58 -5.15 -22.98
CA LEU A 129 -9.32 -4.67 -23.50
C LEU A 129 -9.42 -3.20 -23.94
N ALA A 130 -8.33 -2.49 -23.74
CA ALA A 130 -8.12 -1.19 -24.34
C ALA A 130 -6.69 -1.10 -24.92
N LEU A 131 -6.54 -0.33 -25.99
CA LEU A 131 -5.29 -0.20 -26.73
C LEU A 131 -4.92 1.28 -26.86
N PRO A 132 -3.64 1.64 -26.94
CA PRO A 132 -3.26 2.98 -27.32
C PRO A 132 -3.86 3.35 -28.69
N PRO A 133 -4.21 4.63 -28.93
CA PRO A 133 -4.62 5.09 -30.25
C PRO A 133 -3.61 4.68 -31.33
N PRO A 134 -4.03 4.25 -32.53
CA PRO A 134 -3.12 3.79 -33.58
C PRO A 134 -2.01 4.80 -33.91
N GLU A 135 -2.31 6.10 -33.86
CA GLU A 135 -1.35 7.18 -34.08
C GLU A 135 -0.27 7.29 -33.00
N ASP A 136 -0.57 6.88 -31.76
CA ASP A 136 0.36 6.95 -30.63
C ASP A 136 1.47 5.90 -30.79
N ILE A 137 1.10 4.70 -31.26
CA ILE A 137 1.99 3.55 -31.45
C ILE A 137 2.44 3.33 -32.90
N ALA A 138 2.04 4.20 -33.82
CA ALA A 138 2.51 4.17 -35.21
C ALA A 138 4.05 4.27 -35.29
N LYS A 139 4.62 3.94 -36.45
CA LYS A 139 6.05 4.17 -36.70
C LYS A 139 6.38 5.66 -36.51
N ASN A 140 7.24 5.97 -35.54
CA ASN A 140 7.56 7.34 -35.10
C ASN A 140 6.40 8.09 -34.39
N GLY A 141 5.37 7.38 -33.94
CA GLY A 141 4.36 7.94 -33.04
C GLY A 141 4.98 8.40 -31.72
N PRO A 142 4.31 9.31 -31.00
CA PRO A 142 4.82 9.87 -29.75
C PRO A 142 4.95 8.82 -28.64
N ARG A 143 4.15 7.74 -28.71
CA ARG A 143 4.10 6.65 -27.73
C ARG A 143 3.96 7.20 -26.32
N SER A 144 3.03 8.14 -26.19
CA SER A 144 2.72 8.84 -24.95
C SER A 144 1.93 7.98 -23.98
N LEU A 145 1.13 7.02 -24.50
CA LEU A 145 0.25 6.14 -23.74
C LEU A 145 -0.65 6.91 -22.77
N ASN A 146 -1.00 8.14 -23.13
CA ASN A 146 -1.78 9.03 -22.29
C ASN A 146 -3.27 8.71 -22.29
N THR A 147 -3.74 8.02 -23.33
CA THR A 147 -5.14 7.60 -23.48
C THR A 147 -5.21 6.20 -24.06
N PHE A 148 -6.33 5.52 -23.84
CA PHE A 148 -6.62 4.21 -24.42
C PHE A 148 -7.99 4.20 -25.08
N VAL A 149 -8.11 3.45 -26.17
CA VAL A 149 -9.33 3.21 -26.93
C VAL A 149 -9.77 1.78 -26.64
N LYS A 150 -11.00 1.63 -26.16
CA LYS A 150 -11.60 0.31 -25.89
C LYS A 150 -11.83 -0.43 -27.20
N VAL A 151 -11.61 -1.75 -27.20
CA VAL A 151 -11.79 -2.56 -28.41
C VAL A 151 -13.27 -2.90 -28.63
N ASP A 152 -13.70 -2.96 -29.89
CA ASP A 152 -15.09 -3.28 -30.27
C ASP A 152 -15.55 -4.68 -29.80
N ALA A 153 -14.60 -5.59 -29.57
CA ALA A 153 -14.87 -6.95 -29.11
C ALA A 153 -15.20 -7.04 -27.61
N ASN A 154 -15.20 -5.92 -26.88
CA ASN A 154 -15.49 -5.92 -25.45
C ASN A 154 -16.97 -6.26 -25.16
N PRO A 155 -17.25 -6.98 -24.05
CA PRO A 155 -16.29 -7.68 -23.20
C PRO A 155 -15.69 -8.91 -23.90
N VAL A 156 -14.38 -9.12 -23.74
CA VAL A 156 -13.65 -10.24 -24.38
C VAL A 156 -13.72 -11.54 -23.61
N LEU A 157 -14.10 -11.48 -22.32
CA LEU A 157 -14.42 -12.62 -21.49
C LEU A 157 -15.62 -12.29 -20.60
N THR A 158 -16.59 -13.19 -20.59
CA THR A 158 -17.81 -13.06 -19.79
C THR A 158 -17.89 -14.17 -18.73
N GLU A 159 -18.96 -14.15 -17.96
CA GLU A 159 -19.35 -15.19 -17.02
C GLU A 159 -19.49 -16.57 -17.67
N ASP A 160 -19.86 -16.64 -18.95
CA ASP A 160 -20.07 -17.89 -19.70
C ASP A 160 -18.76 -18.61 -20.01
N ASP A 161 -17.64 -17.87 -20.05
CA ASP A 161 -16.32 -18.40 -20.35
C ASP A 161 -15.62 -19.00 -19.11
N MET A 162 -16.16 -18.75 -17.90
CA MET A 162 -15.60 -19.22 -16.63
C MET A 162 -16.41 -20.39 -16.07
N PRO A 163 -15.91 -21.64 -16.16
CA PRO A 163 -16.59 -22.78 -15.57
C PRO A 163 -16.67 -22.64 -14.05
N ASP A 164 -17.77 -23.11 -13.47
CA ASP A 164 -18.02 -23.10 -12.03
C ASP A 164 -17.89 -21.71 -11.36
N LEU A 165 -18.07 -20.60 -12.09
CA LEU A 165 -18.09 -19.26 -11.50
C LEU A 165 -19.15 -19.15 -10.40
N TYR A 166 -18.81 -18.74 -9.17
CA TYR A 166 -19.78 -18.69 -8.06
C TYR A 166 -20.86 -17.62 -8.28
N ASP A 167 -20.40 -16.39 -8.52
CA ASP A 167 -21.21 -15.19 -8.70
C ASP A 167 -20.54 -14.23 -9.69
N ASN A 168 -21.32 -13.28 -10.22
CA ASN A 168 -20.85 -12.35 -11.25
C ASN A 168 -20.07 -11.15 -10.69
N PHE A 169 -19.87 -11.07 -9.38
CA PHE A 169 -19.18 -9.95 -8.72
C PHE A 169 -17.89 -10.39 -8.03
N ASN A 170 -17.40 -11.59 -8.34
CA ASN A 170 -16.12 -12.18 -7.90
C ASN A 170 -15.37 -12.80 -9.08
N TYR A 171 -15.06 -11.98 -10.09
CA TYR A 171 -14.37 -12.35 -11.34
C TYR A 171 -13.53 -11.16 -11.86
N ARG A 172 -12.33 -10.93 -11.30
CA ARG A 172 -11.61 -9.66 -11.51
C ARG A 172 -10.09 -9.71 -11.45
N ASP A 173 -9.51 -8.56 -11.80
CA ASP A 173 -8.11 -8.15 -11.63
C ASP A 173 -7.12 -8.98 -12.48
N PRO A 174 -7.21 -8.90 -13.82
CA PRO A 174 -6.30 -9.62 -14.70
C PRO A 174 -4.84 -9.20 -14.50
N THR A 175 -3.94 -10.19 -14.44
CA THR A 175 -2.50 -10.00 -14.34
C THR A 175 -1.88 -9.58 -15.67
N ASN A 176 -0.57 -9.35 -15.69
CA ASN A 176 0.19 -9.33 -16.94
C ASN A 176 0.08 -10.67 -17.69
N PHE A 177 0.25 -10.62 -19.01
CA PHE A 177 0.38 -11.82 -19.83
C PHE A 177 1.79 -12.42 -19.72
N TRP A 178 1.91 -13.75 -19.79
CA TRP A 178 3.18 -14.46 -19.93
C TRP A 178 3.07 -15.62 -20.93
N GLU A 179 4.20 -16.11 -21.42
CA GLU A 179 4.23 -17.27 -22.33
C GLU A 179 3.74 -18.53 -21.63
N ASN A 180 2.91 -19.34 -22.30
CA ASN A 180 2.44 -20.59 -21.73
C ASN A 180 3.59 -21.62 -21.67
N PRO A 181 4.03 -22.06 -20.47
CA PRO A 181 5.11 -23.03 -20.33
C PRO A 181 4.74 -24.43 -20.85
N ASP A 182 3.45 -24.69 -21.07
CA ASP A 182 2.92 -25.98 -21.54
C ASP A 182 2.72 -26.01 -23.06
N ASN A 183 2.67 -24.85 -23.71
CA ASN A 183 2.45 -24.70 -25.15
C ASN A 183 2.99 -23.35 -25.64
N SER A 184 4.15 -23.37 -26.30
CA SER A 184 4.82 -22.14 -26.77
C SER A 184 4.07 -21.35 -27.84
N SER A 185 2.93 -21.84 -28.33
CA SER A 185 2.05 -21.11 -29.27
C SER A 185 0.92 -20.35 -28.57
N GLU A 186 0.90 -20.34 -27.23
CA GLU A 186 -0.11 -19.67 -26.42
C GLU A 186 0.52 -18.74 -25.38
N TRP A 187 -0.27 -17.77 -24.96
CA TRP A 187 -0.01 -16.90 -23.82
C TRP A 187 -1.07 -17.13 -22.75
N LEU A 188 -0.66 -16.94 -21.50
CA LEU A 188 -1.52 -17.02 -20.33
C LEU A 188 -1.64 -15.65 -19.67
N PHE A 189 -2.75 -15.43 -18.98
CA PHE A 189 -2.87 -14.46 -17.91
C PHE A 189 -3.73 -15.08 -16.80
N ALA A 190 -3.58 -14.56 -15.58
CA ALA A 190 -4.36 -14.98 -14.43
C ALA A 190 -5.36 -13.90 -14.01
N LEU A 191 -6.38 -14.30 -13.25
CA LEU A 191 -7.29 -13.40 -12.55
C LEU A 191 -7.90 -14.11 -11.33
N ALA A 192 -8.46 -13.35 -10.39
CA ALA A 192 -9.06 -13.88 -9.19
C ALA A 192 -10.56 -14.16 -9.37
N VAL A 193 -10.99 -15.35 -8.93
CA VAL A 193 -12.37 -15.84 -9.13
C VAL A 193 -12.87 -16.59 -7.92
N ARG A 194 -14.11 -16.39 -7.51
CA ARG A 194 -14.76 -17.29 -6.54
C ARG A 194 -15.44 -18.44 -7.26
N THR A 195 -15.21 -19.69 -6.84
CA THR A 195 -15.73 -20.88 -7.54
C THR A 195 -16.83 -21.62 -6.77
N ARG A 196 -17.80 -22.23 -7.47
CA ARG A 196 -18.87 -23.09 -6.92
C ARG A 196 -18.36 -24.42 -6.40
N LYS A 197 -17.18 -24.85 -6.85
CA LYS A 197 -16.62 -26.16 -6.52
C LYS A 197 -16.40 -26.34 -5.02
N ASP A 198 -15.90 -25.29 -4.37
CA ASP A 198 -15.54 -25.31 -2.95
C ASP A 198 -15.84 -24.01 -2.22
N ASP A 199 -16.49 -23.04 -2.91
CA ASP A 199 -16.84 -21.73 -2.36
C ASP A 199 -15.60 -20.97 -1.86
N ARG A 200 -14.57 -20.85 -2.72
CA ARG A 200 -13.31 -20.17 -2.40
C ARG A 200 -12.82 -19.31 -3.54
N GLY A 201 -11.91 -18.40 -3.21
CA GLY A 201 -11.13 -17.62 -4.17
C GLY A 201 -10.06 -18.50 -4.82
N HIS A 202 -10.00 -18.49 -6.13
CA HIS A 202 -9.03 -19.16 -6.97
C HIS A 202 -8.31 -18.13 -7.81
N ILE A 203 -7.02 -18.36 -8.03
CA ILE A 203 -6.31 -17.72 -9.12
C ILE A 203 -6.36 -18.69 -10.30
N VAL A 204 -7.14 -18.31 -11.31
CA VAL A 204 -7.34 -19.11 -12.52
C VAL A 204 -6.61 -18.50 -13.69
N VAL A 205 -6.22 -19.33 -14.65
CA VAL A 205 -5.54 -18.90 -15.86
C VAL A 205 -6.41 -19.14 -17.09
N PHE A 206 -6.39 -18.15 -17.97
CA PHE A 206 -6.95 -18.23 -19.32
C PHE A 206 -5.80 -18.24 -20.32
N SER A 207 -5.97 -18.97 -21.43
CA SER A 207 -5.00 -18.99 -22.52
C SER A 207 -5.56 -18.33 -23.78
N THR A 208 -4.67 -17.79 -24.60
CA THR A 208 -4.98 -17.39 -25.98
C THR A 208 -3.83 -17.76 -26.91
N GLY A 209 -4.16 -18.23 -28.12
CA GLY A 209 -3.21 -18.41 -29.21
C GLY A 209 -3.16 -17.24 -30.19
N ASP A 210 -3.96 -16.19 -29.95
CA ASP A 210 -3.95 -14.96 -30.74
C ASP A 210 -2.73 -14.11 -30.33
N PRO A 211 -1.73 -13.91 -31.21
CA PRO A 211 -0.53 -13.13 -30.87
C PRO A 211 -0.82 -11.65 -30.69
N THR A 212 -2.02 -11.16 -31.06
CA THR A 212 -2.42 -9.77 -30.78
C THR A 212 -3.04 -9.62 -29.40
N TRP A 213 -3.36 -10.73 -28.73
CA TRP A 213 -4.09 -10.82 -27.46
C TRP A 213 -5.45 -10.10 -27.48
N ARG A 214 -6.17 -10.15 -28.61
CA ARG A 214 -7.47 -9.49 -28.76
C ARG A 214 -8.65 -10.46 -28.80
N SER A 215 -8.39 -11.76 -28.87
CA SER A 215 -9.41 -12.78 -29.06
C SER A 215 -8.93 -14.16 -28.65
N GLY A 216 -9.81 -15.17 -28.76
CA GLY A 216 -9.44 -16.58 -28.62
C GLY A 216 -9.12 -17.02 -27.20
N PHE A 217 -9.55 -16.25 -26.20
CA PHE A 217 -9.39 -16.59 -24.78
C PHE A 217 -10.19 -17.84 -24.42
N LYS A 218 -9.58 -18.72 -23.63
CA LYS A 218 -10.21 -19.95 -23.13
C LYS A 218 -9.77 -20.20 -21.70
N TYR A 219 -10.70 -20.59 -20.84
CA TYR A 219 -10.34 -21.10 -19.53
C TYR A 219 -9.34 -22.26 -19.69
N SER A 220 -8.24 -22.21 -18.92
CA SER A 220 -7.27 -23.29 -18.90
C SER A 220 -7.38 -24.12 -17.63
N HIS A 221 -7.06 -23.55 -16.47
CA HIS A 221 -7.09 -24.26 -15.18
C HIS A 221 -6.93 -23.28 -13.99
N SER A 222 -7.12 -23.77 -12.77
CA SER A 222 -6.74 -23.07 -11.54
C SER A 222 -5.27 -23.32 -11.22
N ILE A 223 -4.49 -22.26 -10.93
CA ILE A 223 -3.07 -22.40 -10.54
C ILE A 223 -2.85 -22.37 -9.02
N TRP A 224 -3.79 -21.78 -8.28
CA TRP A 224 -3.78 -21.70 -6.82
C TRP A 224 -5.20 -21.41 -6.30
N HIS A 225 -5.49 -21.79 -5.06
CA HIS A 225 -6.74 -21.47 -4.37
C HIS A 225 -6.49 -21.11 -2.92
N GLU A 226 -7.39 -20.33 -2.36
CA GLU A 226 -7.23 -19.82 -1.02
C GLU A 226 -7.68 -20.82 0.08
N GLU A 227 -6.90 -20.92 1.14
CA GLU A 227 -7.15 -21.75 2.33
C GLU A 227 -7.11 -21.01 3.68
N PHE A 228 -6.64 -19.74 3.75
CA PHE A 228 -6.31 -19.07 5.01
C PHE A 228 -7.16 -17.85 5.41
N ASP A 229 -8.15 -17.44 4.62
CA ASP A 229 -9.01 -16.27 4.82
C ASP A 229 -10.49 -16.67 4.70
N SER A 230 -11.29 -16.09 5.59
CA SER A 230 -12.72 -16.32 5.72
C SER A 230 -13.59 -15.57 4.71
N TYR A 231 -13.02 -14.71 3.87
CA TYR A 231 -13.78 -13.89 2.91
C TYR A 231 -14.18 -14.62 1.62
N HIS A 232 -13.67 -15.84 1.39
CA HIS A 232 -13.96 -16.66 0.20
C HIS A 232 -13.60 -15.99 -1.15
N MET A 233 -12.84 -14.88 -1.15
CA MET A 233 -12.34 -14.21 -2.35
C MET A 233 -11.00 -13.54 -2.07
N MET A 234 -10.12 -13.51 -3.07
CA MET A 234 -8.86 -12.75 -3.09
C MET A 234 -8.91 -11.73 -4.22
N GLU A 235 -8.11 -10.68 -4.15
CA GLU A 235 -8.04 -9.62 -5.15
C GLU A 235 -6.62 -9.41 -5.67
N CYS A 236 -6.51 -8.67 -6.76
CA CYS A 236 -5.26 -8.18 -7.33
C CYS A 236 -4.14 -9.24 -7.32
N PRO A 237 -4.37 -10.43 -7.90
CA PRO A 237 -3.32 -11.42 -7.99
C PRO A 237 -2.17 -10.88 -8.82
N ASP A 238 -0.98 -11.38 -8.52
CA ASP A 238 0.20 -11.11 -9.33
C ASP A 238 1.14 -12.30 -9.27
N ILE A 239 1.74 -12.65 -10.41
CA ILE A 239 2.68 -13.76 -10.51
C ILE A 239 3.87 -13.34 -11.37
N PHE A 240 5.05 -13.28 -10.76
CA PHE A 240 6.24 -12.78 -11.43
C PHE A 240 7.52 -13.35 -10.86
N LYS A 241 8.60 -13.21 -11.62
CA LYS A 241 9.92 -13.73 -11.22
C LYS A 241 10.65 -12.75 -10.30
N VAL A 242 11.23 -13.29 -9.24
CA VAL A 242 12.27 -12.63 -8.46
C VAL A 242 13.49 -13.55 -8.42
N GLY A 243 14.57 -13.16 -9.11
CA GLY A 243 15.67 -14.08 -9.39
C GLY A 243 15.23 -15.19 -10.35
N SER A 244 15.41 -16.46 -9.95
CA SER A 244 14.99 -17.63 -10.72
C SER A 244 13.56 -18.10 -10.42
N ASP A 245 13.01 -17.71 -9.28
CA ASP A 245 11.76 -18.26 -8.77
C ASP A 245 10.57 -17.35 -9.04
N TYR A 246 9.41 -17.96 -9.27
CA TYR A 246 8.14 -17.24 -9.32
C TYR A 246 7.61 -17.01 -7.92
N VAL A 247 7.03 -15.85 -7.72
CA VAL A 247 6.33 -15.48 -6.50
C VAL A 247 4.88 -15.18 -6.87
N LEU A 248 3.95 -15.74 -6.09
CA LEU A 248 2.55 -15.38 -6.12
C LEU A 248 2.27 -14.34 -5.04
N LYS A 249 1.51 -13.32 -5.41
CA LYS A 249 1.03 -12.28 -4.52
C LYS A 249 -0.50 -12.18 -4.65
N VAL A 250 -1.18 -11.97 -3.53
CA VAL A 250 -2.65 -11.77 -3.47
C VAL A 250 -3.01 -10.69 -2.46
N SER A 251 -4.19 -10.11 -2.62
CA SER A 251 -4.77 -9.09 -1.74
C SER A 251 -6.01 -9.63 -1.03
N THR A 252 -6.20 -9.29 0.25
CA THR A 252 -7.38 -9.67 1.05
C THR A 252 -8.21 -8.46 1.49
N MET A 253 -9.50 -8.47 1.16
CA MET A 253 -10.42 -7.39 1.55
C MET A 253 -10.63 -7.32 3.07
N VAL A 254 -10.48 -8.42 3.81
CA VAL A 254 -10.73 -8.47 5.26
C VAL A 254 -9.63 -7.76 6.02
N SER A 255 -8.35 -8.06 5.71
CA SER A 255 -7.26 -7.33 6.37
C SER A 255 -6.96 -5.99 5.70
N GLN A 256 -7.31 -5.84 4.42
CA GLN A 256 -6.86 -4.76 3.54
C GLN A 256 -5.33 -4.64 3.53
N GLN A 257 -4.69 -5.80 3.42
CA GLN A 257 -3.23 -5.98 3.33
C GLN A 257 -2.92 -6.99 2.24
N ASP A 258 -1.70 -6.92 1.73
CA ASP A 258 -1.24 -7.84 0.69
C ASP A 258 -0.31 -8.92 1.25
N MET A 259 -0.36 -10.08 0.61
CA MET A 259 0.35 -11.26 1.06
C MET A 259 1.26 -11.83 -0.03
N TRP A 260 2.45 -12.24 0.40
CA TRP A 260 3.27 -13.19 -0.33
C TRP A 260 2.76 -14.61 -0.10
N VAL A 261 2.60 -15.34 -1.20
CA VAL A 261 2.38 -16.78 -1.24
C VAL A 261 3.65 -17.41 -1.77
N TYR A 262 4.40 -18.07 -0.90
CA TYR A 262 5.65 -18.75 -1.26
C TYR A 262 5.37 -20.08 -1.93
N GLY A 263 6.23 -20.47 -2.86
CA GLY A 263 6.07 -21.71 -3.60
C GLY A 263 6.94 -21.72 -4.84
N ASN A 264 6.55 -22.55 -5.80
CA ASN A 264 7.19 -22.63 -7.10
C ASN A 264 6.14 -22.77 -8.21
N TYR A 265 6.25 -21.95 -9.24
CA TYR A 265 5.51 -22.11 -10.48
C TYR A 265 6.32 -22.97 -11.46
N GLY A 266 5.86 -24.18 -11.72
CA GLY A 266 6.60 -25.15 -12.54
C GLY A 266 6.19 -26.60 -12.32
N ALA A 267 5.52 -26.89 -11.20
CA ALA A 267 4.92 -28.19 -10.94
C ALA A 267 3.78 -28.47 -11.94
N LYS A 268 3.55 -29.75 -12.23
CA LYS A 268 2.47 -30.20 -13.13
C LYS A 268 1.32 -30.79 -12.32
N ASN A 269 0.09 -30.42 -12.66
CA ASN A 269 -1.10 -31.10 -12.15
C ASN A 269 -1.36 -32.41 -12.93
N ASN A 270 -2.44 -33.12 -12.58
CA ASN A 270 -2.83 -34.39 -13.20
C ASN A 270 -3.19 -34.27 -14.71
N GLU A 271 -3.47 -33.06 -15.18
CA GLU A 271 -3.76 -32.74 -16.58
C GLU A 271 -2.51 -32.24 -17.33
N ASN A 272 -1.32 -32.39 -16.71
CA ASN A 272 -0.03 -31.91 -17.21
C ASN A 272 0.02 -30.38 -17.46
N LYS A 273 -0.76 -29.62 -16.69
CA LYS A 273 -0.75 -28.16 -16.68
C LYS A 273 0.15 -27.60 -15.59
N THR A 274 0.86 -26.51 -15.88
CA THR A 274 1.77 -25.88 -14.91
C THR A 274 1.02 -25.09 -13.85
N ILE A 275 1.16 -25.50 -12.59
CA ILE A 275 0.51 -24.89 -11.42
C ILE A 275 1.52 -24.24 -10.49
N TYR A 276 1.00 -23.45 -9.55
CA TYR A 276 1.77 -22.91 -8.43
C TYR A 276 1.69 -23.88 -7.25
N LEU A 277 2.81 -24.53 -6.90
CA LEU A 277 2.88 -25.38 -5.72
C LEU A 277 3.30 -24.55 -4.51
N GLU A 278 2.35 -24.32 -3.62
CA GLU A 278 2.56 -23.55 -2.40
C GLU A 278 3.51 -24.26 -1.42
N ASP A 279 4.36 -23.45 -0.77
CA ASP A 279 5.10 -23.81 0.44
C ASP A 279 4.32 -23.36 1.68
N SER A 280 3.49 -24.26 2.20
CA SER A 280 2.57 -23.99 3.32
C SER A 280 3.28 -23.71 4.65
N GLU A 281 4.58 -24.00 4.78
CA GLU A 281 5.34 -23.67 6.00
C GLU A 281 5.74 -22.18 6.04
N ARG A 282 5.78 -21.53 4.88
CA ARG A 282 6.12 -20.10 4.76
C ARG A 282 4.92 -19.24 4.40
N THR A 283 3.89 -19.81 3.78
CA THR A 283 2.72 -19.07 3.32
C THR A 283 1.65 -18.96 4.42
N PRO A 284 0.92 -17.83 4.46
CA PRO A 284 1.22 -16.55 3.80
C PRO A 284 2.04 -15.62 4.71
N THR A 285 2.67 -14.61 4.14
CA THR A 285 3.25 -13.49 4.92
C THR A 285 2.79 -12.15 4.38
N TYR A 286 2.48 -11.22 5.27
CA TYR A 286 2.24 -9.83 4.85
C TYR A 286 3.47 -9.25 4.16
N MET A 287 3.21 -8.52 3.08
CA MET A 287 4.21 -7.72 2.38
C MET A 287 4.59 -6.48 3.18
N ASP A 288 3.60 -5.96 3.91
CA ASP A 288 3.68 -4.80 4.77
C ASP A 288 2.64 -4.98 5.88
N TYR A 289 3.05 -4.78 7.13
CA TYR A 289 2.21 -5.03 8.31
C TYR A 289 1.15 -3.95 8.57
N GLY A 290 1.16 -2.87 7.79
CA GLY A 290 0.15 -1.82 7.88
C GLY A 290 -0.80 -1.79 6.67
N ARG A 291 -1.24 -0.60 6.28
CA ARG A 291 -2.28 -0.34 5.26
C ARG A 291 -1.69 -0.16 3.87
N PHE A 292 -1.29 -1.28 3.30
CA PHE A 292 -0.72 -1.39 1.97
C PHE A 292 -1.50 -2.46 1.19
N TYR A 293 -2.18 -2.05 0.12
CA TYR A 293 -3.15 -2.89 -0.58
C TYR A 293 -3.02 -2.85 -2.09
N ALA A 294 -3.60 -3.85 -2.77
CA ALA A 294 -3.74 -3.93 -4.22
C ALA A 294 -2.43 -3.78 -5.00
N ALA A 295 -1.33 -4.24 -4.42
CA ALA A 295 0.00 -4.10 -4.96
C ALA A 295 0.15 -4.81 -6.30
N LYS A 296 0.90 -4.18 -7.21
CA LYS A 296 1.11 -4.68 -8.55
C LYS A 296 2.54 -4.42 -8.97
N HIS A 297 3.18 -5.42 -9.55
CA HIS A 297 4.53 -5.31 -10.07
C HIS A 297 4.52 -4.78 -11.50
N ASN A 298 5.67 -4.22 -11.89
CA ASN A 298 6.10 -4.16 -13.28
C ASN A 298 7.50 -4.74 -13.38
N PHE A 299 7.76 -5.57 -14.39
CA PHE A 299 9.14 -5.85 -14.77
C PHE A 299 9.68 -4.64 -15.55
N ASP A 300 10.69 -3.96 -14.99
CA ASP A 300 11.38 -2.89 -15.69
C ASP A 300 12.46 -3.49 -16.62
N PRO A 301 12.33 -3.40 -17.96
CA PRO A 301 13.30 -3.95 -18.91
C PRO A 301 14.63 -3.17 -18.96
N VAL A 302 14.65 -1.91 -18.50
CA VAL A 302 15.85 -1.07 -18.41
C VAL A 302 16.66 -1.43 -17.16
N LEU A 303 15.99 -1.57 -16.01
CA LEU A 303 16.61 -1.95 -14.74
C LEU A 303 16.78 -3.47 -14.61
N LYS A 304 16.10 -4.26 -15.46
CA LYS A 304 16.06 -5.72 -15.46
C LYS A 304 15.61 -6.32 -14.13
N ARG A 305 14.58 -5.74 -13.52
CA ARG A 305 14.03 -6.21 -12.25
C ARG A 305 12.56 -5.83 -12.07
N ALA A 306 11.89 -6.55 -11.18
CA ALA A 306 10.57 -6.18 -10.72
C ALA A 306 10.62 -4.92 -9.84
N VAL A 307 9.70 -4.00 -10.09
CA VAL A 307 9.37 -2.84 -9.25
C VAL A 307 7.92 -3.00 -8.82
N LEU A 308 7.67 -2.82 -7.54
CA LEU A 308 6.36 -3.02 -6.92
C LEU A 308 5.75 -1.68 -6.55
N TRP A 309 4.45 -1.55 -6.83
CA TRP A 309 3.59 -0.44 -6.45
C TRP A 309 2.49 -0.94 -5.54
N GLY A 310 1.95 -0.09 -4.67
CA GLY A 310 0.75 -0.39 -3.90
C GLY A 310 -0.02 0.86 -3.55
N TRP A 311 -1.22 0.68 -3.02
CA TRP A 311 -2.07 1.75 -2.55
C TRP A 311 -1.94 1.89 -1.02
N LEU A 312 -1.68 3.12 -0.56
CA LEU A 312 -1.76 3.47 0.86
C LEU A 312 -3.20 3.89 1.19
N VAL A 313 -3.93 2.97 1.83
CA VAL A 313 -5.33 3.16 2.19
C VAL A 313 -5.47 4.31 3.19
N GLU A 314 -6.50 5.14 3.04
CA GLU A 314 -6.81 6.14 4.07
C GLU A 314 -7.17 5.45 5.40
N GLU A 315 -6.81 6.12 6.49
CA GLU A 315 -7.21 5.74 7.84
C GLU A 315 -7.90 6.92 8.54
N ASP A 316 -8.57 7.79 7.79
CA ASP A 316 -9.40 8.90 8.28
C ASP A 316 -10.89 8.59 8.12
N THR A 317 -11.77 9.49 8.58
CA THR A 317 -13.22 9.35 8.34
C THR A 317 -13.60 9.77 6.93
N GLU A 318 -14.70 9.22 6.42
CA GLU A 318 -15.23 9.59 5.11
C GLU A 318 -15.60 11.08 5.05
N GLU A 319 -16.14 11.66 6.14
CA GLU A 319 -16.44 13.10 6.19
C GLU A 319 -15.17 13.94 6.04
N ALA A 320 -14.08 13.56 6.71
CA ALA A 320 -12.80 14.24 6.59
C ALA A 320 -12.22 14.13 5.17
N MET A 321 -12.30 12.94 4.56
CA MET A 321 -11.90 12.73 3.16
C MET A 321 -12.69 13.63 2.20
N ARG A 322 -14.02 13.69 2.36
CA ARG A 322 -14.90 14.57 1.56
C ARG A 322 -14.58 16.04 1.76
N ALA A 323 -14.33 16.47 3.00
CA ALA A 323 -13.99 17.85 3.33
C ALA A 323 -12.64 18.28 2.75
N ARG A 324 -11.64 17.39 2.81
CA ARG A 324 -10.31 17.61 2.20
C ARG A 324 -10.35 17.54 0.67
N GLY A 325 -11.33 16.84 0.11
CA GLY A 325 -11.54 16.75 -1.33
C GLY A 325 -10.63 15.74 -2.04
N TRP A 326 -9.90 14.90 -1.31
CA TRP A 326 -9.15 13.76 -1.87
C TRP A 326 -8.89 12.65 -0.85
N SER A 327 -8.59 11.47 -1.38
CA SER A 327 -8.34 10.25 -0.62
C SER A 327 -7.46 9.27 -1.40
N GLY A 328 -6.50 8.66 -0.71
CA GLY A 328 -5.59 7.66 -1.27
C GLY A 328 -4.32 8.27 -1.85
N MET A 329 -3.25 7.49 -1.83
CA MET A 329 -1.98 7.81 -2.49
C MET A 329 -1.24 6.53 -2.88
N MET A 330 -0.37 6.64 -3.87
CA MET A 330 0.52 5.55 -4.26
C MET A 330 1.65 5.43 -3.27
N ASP A 331 1.99 4.19 -2.92
CA ASP A 331 3.19 3.81 -2.20
C ASP A 331 4.47 4.28 -2.92
N LEU A 332 5.58 4.36 -2.17
CA LEU A 332 6.90 4.55 -2.74
C LEU A 332 7.26 3.33 -3.58
N PRO A 333 7.76 3.47 -4.82
CA PRO A 333 8.13 2.32 -5.64
C PRO A 333 9.18 1.46 -4.93
N ARG A 334 8.86 0.17 -4.74
CA ARG A 334 9.70 -0.77 -4.01
C ARG A 334 10.44 -1.70 -4.95
N TYR A 335 11.70 -1.97 -4.64
CA TYR A 335 12.38 -3.16 -5.13
C TYR A 335 11.97 -4.36 -4.28
N VAL A 336 11.93 -5.52 -4.93
CA VAL A 336 11.61 -6.81 -4.31
C VAL A 336 12.80 -7.74 -4.51
N GLU A 337 13.21 -8.41 -3.43
CA GLU A 337 14.32 -9.36 -3.38
C GLU A 337 13.99 -10.51 -2.43
N TYR A 338 14.54 -11.69 -2.66
CA TYR A 338 14.48 -12.78 -1.70
C TYR A 338 15.70 -12.73 -0.79
N ASP A 339 15.49 -12.79 0.52
CA ASP A 339 16.55 -12.88 1.51
C ASP A 339 16.75 -14.34 1.95
N GLU A 340 17.90 -14.91 1.60
CA GLU A 340 18.24 -16.30 1.88
C GLU A 340 18.41 -16.61 3.38
N LYS A 341 18.84 -15.61 4.17
CA LYS A 341 19.09 -15.79 5.61
C LYS A 341 17.79 -15.81 6.39
N ALA A 342 16.89 -14.86 6.10
CA ALA A 342 15.56 -14.79 6.71
C ALA A 342 14.55 -15.75 6.04
N LYS A 343 14.87 -16.30 4.86
CA LYS A 343 13.97 -17.12 4.03
C LYS A 343 12.63 -16.42 3.78
N LYS A 344 12.71 -15.16 3.37
CA LYS A 344 11.56 -14.25 3.23
C LYS A 344 11.78 -13.29 2.05
N MET A 345 10.70 -12.90 1.38
CA MET A 345 10.73 -11.73 0.50
C MET A 345 10.94 -10.46 1.32
N LYS A 346 11.88 -9.61 0.89
CA LYS A 346 12.03 -8.25 1.38
C LYS A 346 11.58 -7.26 0.31
N SER A 347 10.95 -6.17 0.73
CA SER A 347 10.55 -5.07 -0.16
C SER A 347 10.99 -3.72 0.43
N PHE A 348 11.64 -2.88 -0.37
CA PHE A 348 12.23 -1.64 0.13
C PHE A 348 12.18 -0.52 -0.92
N PRO A 349 12.09 0.76 -0.51
CA PRO A 349 12.01 1.88 -1.44
C PRO A 349 13.25 1.92 -2.32
N MET A 350 13.03 2.11 -3.61
CA MET A 350 14.12 2.05 -4.58
C MET A 350 15.18 3.14 -4.30
N PRO A 351 16.48 2.85 -4.49
CA PRO A 351 17.56 3.80 -4.20
C PRO A 351 17.48 5.12 -5.00
N GLN A 352 16.80 5.13 -6.15
CA GLN A 352 16.64 6.33 -6.97
C GLN A 352 15.94 7.46 -6.21
N LEU A 353 15.07 7.13 -5.24
CA LEU A 353 14.37 8.11 -4.40
C LEU A 353 15.32 8.96 -3.53
N GLU A 354 16.57 8.54 -3.34
CA GLU A 354 17.58 9.36 -2.67
C GLU A 354 17.82 10.71 -3.37
N GLN A 355 17.47 10.83 -4.65
CA GLN A 355 17.53 12.09 -5.40
C GLN A 355 16.56 13.15 -4.88
N LEU A 356 15.53 12.77 -4.10
CA LEU A 356 14.62 13.71 -3.43
C LEU A 356 15.23 14.29 -2.16
N ARG A 357 16.33 13.73 -1.64
CA ARG A 357 16.95 14.23 -0.41
C ARG A 357 17.47 15.65 -0.63
N LEU A 358 16.98 16.57 0.17
CA LEU A 358 17.52 17.92 0.30
C LEU A 358 18.71 17.92 1.26
N LYS A 359 19.22 19.12 1.58
CA LYS A 359 20.31 19.29 2.53
C LYS A 359 19.96 18.59 3.86
N PRO A 360 20.77 17.64 4.34
CA PRO A 360 20.46 16.92 5.56
C PRO A 360 20.42 17.86 6.77
N LEU A 361 19.44 17.64 7.64
CA LEU A 361 19.41 18.25 8.97
C LEU A 361 20.41 17.54 9.89
N LEU A 362 20.53 16.22 9.76
CA LEU A 362 21.51 15.38 10.45
C LEU A 362 22.17 14.45 9.43
N LYS A 363 23.47 14.23 9.55
CA LYS A 363 24.21 13.28 8.72
C LYS A 363 25.16 12.46 9.57
N ASN A 364 24.92 11.15 9.65
CA ASN A 364 25.71 10.19 10.43
C ASN A 364 25.99 10.68 11.87
N LYS A 365 25.01 11.33 12.51
CA LYS A 365 25.16 11.84 13.88
C LYS A 365 25.09 10.67 14.85
N ALA A 366 26.16 10.46 15.62
CA ALA A 366 26.14 9.53 16.73
C ALA A 366 25.29 10.09 17.89
N VAL A 367 24.41 9.26 18.44
CA VAL A 367 23.49 9.58 19.52
C VAL A 367 23.54 8.46 20.55
N LYS A 368 23.57 8.83 21.84
CA LYS A 368 23.46 7.91 22.96
C LYS A 368 22.14 8.14 23.65
N ILE A 369 21.37 7.07 23.83
CA ILE A 369 20.06 7.09 24.48
C ILE A 369 20.25 6.37 25.81
N GLY A 370 20.11 7.09 26.91
CA GLY A 370 20.24 6.54 28.25
C GLY A 370 19.22 5.43 28.55
N ALA A 371 19.40 4.76 29.68
CA ALA A 371 18.44 3.78 30.16
C ALA A 371 17.10 4.47 30.50
N ASN A 372 16.00 3.98 29.91
CA ASN A 372 14.67 4.59 30.07
C ASN A 372 14.60 6.07 29.68
N ASP A 373 15.42 6.47 28.70
CA ASP A 373 15.62 7.87 28.34
C ASP A 373 15.04 8.18 26.96
N ARG A 374 14.89 9.48 26.72
CA ARG A 374 14.49 10.07 25.45
C ARG A 374 15.50 11.15 25.08
N THR A 375 16.05 11.06 23.88
CA THR A 375 17.02 12.01 23.36
C THR A 375 16.43 12.76 22.17
N ALA A 376 16.25 14.07 22.33
CA ALA A 376 15.81 14.94 21.23
C ALA A 376 16.84 14.97 20.10
N LEU A 377 16.38 14.81 18.86
CA LEU A 377 17.21 14.88 17.66
C LEU A 377 17.22 16.28 17.05
N VAL A 378 16.02 16.79 16.77
CA VAL A 378 15.76 18.08 16.15
C VAL A 378 14.43 18.62 16.71
N GLY A 379 14.43 19.87 17.18
CA GLY A 379 13.21 20.63 17.38
C GLY A 379 12.79 21.21 16.03
N ASP A 380 11.56 20.93 15.59
CA ASP A 380 11.05 21.22 14.25
C ASP A 380 11.76 20.51 13.08
N ALA A 381 11.61 19.19 12.99
CA ALA A 381 12.08 18.38 11.86
C ALA A 381 11.26 18.59 10.57
N GLY A 382 10.17 19.35 10.63
CA GLY A 382 9.17 19.44 9.58
C GLY A 382 8.34 18.16 9.45
N ARG A 383 7.74 17.95 8.27
CA ARG A 383 6.76 16.87 8.00
C ARG A 383 7.05 16.06 6.75
N TYR A 384 8.19 16.31 6.12
CA TYR A 384 8.53 15.78 4.80
C TYR A 384 9.97 15.34 4.82
N TYR A 385 10.23 14.12 5.28
CA TYR A 385 11.59 13.66 5.45
C TYR A 385 11.74 12.15 5.29
N GLU A 386 12.97 11.77 4.98
CA GLU A 386 13.52 10.44 5.20
C GLU A 386 14.42 10.47 6.43
N LEU A 387 14.18 9.56 7.36
CA LEU A 387 14.98 9.33 8.55
C LEU A 387 15.59 7.92 8.48
N VAL A 388 16.91 7.82 8.64
CA VAL A 388 17.63 6.56 8.76
C VAL A 388 18.29 6.51 10.12
N VAL A 389 17.98 5.47 10.90
CA VAL A 389 18.57 5.24 12.22
C VAL A 389 19.13 3.84 12.30
N ASP A 390 20.45 3.73 12.48
CA ASP A 390 21.13 2.48 12.76
C ASP A 390 21.37 2.36 14.28
N PHE A 391 20.57 1.54 14.95
CA PHE A 391 20.69 1.25 16.38
C PHE A 391 21.69 0.14 16.65
N THR A 392 22.45 0.27 17.74
CA THR A 392 23.24 -0.79 18.37
C THR A 392 22.77 -0.96 19.80
N LEU A 393 22.19 -2.13 20.07
CA LEU A 393 21.64 -2.49 21.36
C LEU A 393 22.72 -3.08 22.28
N PRO A 394 22.62 -2.86 23.60
CA PRO A 394 23.46 -3.57 24.57
C PRO A 394 23.14 -5.07 24.54
N GLU A 395 24.10 -5.89 24.96
CA GLU A 395 23.94 -7.34 24.95
C GLU A 395 22.79 -7.77 25.86
N GLY A 396 21.91 -8.64 25.35
CA GLY A 396 20.76 -9.12 26.11
C GLY A 396 19.66 -8.08 26.35
N ALA A 397 19.63 -6.97 25.60
CA ALA A 397 18.53 -5.98 25.65
C ALA A 397 17.15 -6.60 25.35
N PHE A 398 17.12 -7.57 24.42
CA PHE A 398 15.93 -8.32 24.03
C PHE A 398 16.18 -9.80 24.32
N LYS A 399 15.56 -10.31 25.39
CA LYS A 399 15.61 -11.73 25.72
C LYS A 399 14.27 -12.36 25.35
N SER A 400 14.30 -13.59 24.84
CA SER A 400 13.05 -14.34 24.72
C SER A 400 12.50 -14.57 26.12
N GLY A 401 11.20 -14.39 26.27
CA GLY A 401 10.56 -14.41 27.58
C GLY A 401 9.22 -13.67 27.61
N THR A 402 8.59 -13.78 28.76
CA THR A 402 7.35 -13.12 29.14
C THR A 402 7.70 -11.81 29.85
N TYR A 403 7.19 -10.69 29.35
CA TYR A 403 7.37 -9.36 29.95
C TYR A 403 6.03 -8.88 30.52
N GLU A 404 6.00 -8.35 31.74
CA GLU A 404 4.78 -7.70 32.24
C GLU A 404 4.43 -6.48 31.39
N ALA A 405 3.13 -6.21 31.18
CA ALA A 405 2.70 -5.05 30.41
C ALA A 405 3.24 -3.73 30.98
N GLY A 406 3.84 -2.91 30.11
CA GLY A 406 4.54 -1.67 30.46
C GLY A 406 5.98 -1.86 30.95
N LYS A 407 6.46 -3.10 31.05
CA LYS A 407 7.84 -3.45 31.47
C LYS A 407 8.66 -4.08 30.35
N GLU A 408 8.06 -4.26 29.18
CA GLU A 408 8.74 -4.75 27.99
C GLU A 408 9.85 -3.80 27.49
N PRO A 409 11.02 -4.33 27.10
CA PRO A 409 12.06 -3.55 26.46
C PRO A 409 11.59 -3.07 25.10
N SER A 410 11.81 -1.80 24.82
CA SER A 410 11.54 -1.17 23.53
C SER A 410 12.51 -0.04 23.23
N PHE A 411 12.72 0.22 21.95
CA PHE A 411 13.46 1.38 21.47
C PHE A 411 12.89 1.82 20.14
N GLY A 412 13.19 3.05 19.74
CA GLY A 412 12.81 3.52 18.42
C GLY A 412 12.77 5.03 18.33
N VAL A 413 11.77 5.52 17.59
CA VAL A 413 11.63 6.91 17.19
C VAL A 413 10.25 7.40 17.57
N ASP A 414 10.20 8.57 18.20
CA ASP A 414 8.96 9.34 18.33
C ASP A 414 9.03 10.52 17.35
N LEU A 415 8.12 10.53 16.40
CA LEU A 415 7.94 11.54 15.37
C LEU A 415 6.65 12.33 15.58
N LEU A 416 6.51 13.46 14.87
CA LEU A 416 5.36 14.38 15.02
C LEU A 416 5.08 14.64 16.51
N SER A 417 6.13 14.94 17.27
CA SER A 417 6.03 15.13 18.72
C SER A 417 5.80 16.59 19.07
N SER A 418 5.12 16.84 20.19
CA SER A 418 5.10 18.16 20.83
C SER A 418 6.42 18.39 21.56
N ALA A 419 6.78 19.66 21.74
CA ALA A 419 8.02 20.05 22.45
C ALA A 419 8.06 19.57 23.91
N ASP A 420 6.88 19.41 24.55
CA ASP A 420 6.75 18.85 25.90
C ASP A 420 6.56 17.33 25.91
N HIS A 421 6.56 16.69 24.73
CA HIS A 421 6.29 15.26 24.51
C HIS A 421 4.97 14.74 25.08
N SER A 422 3.99 15.61 25.34
CA SER A 422 2.63 15.20 25.71
C SER A 422 1.87 14.53 24.56
N SER A 423 2.30 14.74 23.31
CA SER A 423 1.74 14.09 22.11
C SER A 423 2.86 13.65 21.17
N TYR A 424 2.72 12.45 20.59
CA TYR A 424 3.69 11.86 19.66
C TYR A 424 3.11 10.67 18.88
N THR A 425 3.71 10.37 17.73
CA THR A 425 3.54 9.10 17.02
C THR A 425 4.81 8.29 17.16
N ARG A 426 4.68 7.04 17.59
CA ARG A 426 5.80 6.17 17.94
C ARG A 426 6.00 5.09 16.90
N ILE A 427 7.24 4.94 16.47
CA ILE A 427 7.75 3.77 15.76
C ILE A 427 8.69 3.03 16.70
N ALA A 428 8.39 1.78 17.01
CA ALA A 428 9.15 1.03 18.00
C ALA A 428 9.48 -0.38 17.52
N VAL A 429 10.65 -0.87 17.91
CA VAL A 429 10.89 -2.32 18.04
C VAL A 429 10.77 -2.64 19.52
N ALA A 430 9.89 -3.57 19.87
CA ALA A 430 9.53 -3.87 21.25
C ALA A 430 9.34 -5.37 21.45
N MET A 431 9.63 -5.89 22.64
CA MET A 431 9.00 -7.15 23.05
C MET A 431 7.52 -6.88 23.33
N PRO A 432 6.59 -7.77 23.00
CA PRO A 432 5.21 -7.60 23.39
C PRO A 432 5.06 -7.80 24.91
N GLY A 433 4.43 -6.84 25.57
CA GLY A 433 3.96 -7.02 26.94
C GLY A 433 2.93 -8.15 26.99
N THR A 434 3.07 -9.04 27.96
CA THR A 434 2.23 -10.22 28.11
C THR A 434 0.87 -9.89 28.69
N LEU A 435 -0.10 -10.58 28.14
CA LEU A 435 -1.47 -10.69 28.62
C LEU A 435 -1.78 -12.16 28.85
N ASP A 436 -0.88 -12.92 29.51
CA ASP A 436 -1.21 -14.29 29.97
C ASP A 436 -2.21 -14.17 31.15
N SER A 437 -3.39 -13.68 30.84
CA SER A 437 -4.45 -13.36 31.79
C SER A 437 -5.64 -14.25 31.49
N LYS A 438 -6.02 -15.06 32.47
CA LYS A 438 -7.31 -15.76 32.45
C LYS A 438 -8.42 -14.73 32.43
N MET A 439 -9.54 -15.07 31.80
CA MET A 439 -10.74 -14.23 31.75
C MET A 439 -10.58 -12.96 30.93
N HIS A 440 -9.69 -12.95 29.94
CA HIS A 440 -9.60 -11.84 28.98
C HIS A 440 -9.57 -12.34 27.53
N ASP A 441 -10.17 -11.55 26.65
CA ASP A 441 -10.12 -11.71 25.19
C ASP A 441 -9.44 -10.50 24.57
N GLN A 442 -8.69 -10.71 23.49
CA GLN A 442 -8.11 -9.64 22.70
C GLN A 442 -9.04 -9.29 21.53
N THR A 443 -9.18 -8.00 21.28
CA THR A 443 -10.02 -7.46 20.20
C THR A 443 -9.25 -7.18 18.91
N GLY A 444 -8.08 -7.80 18.74
CA GLY A 444 -7.23 -7.60 17.57
C GLY A 444 -7.88 -8.15 16.30
N ARG A 445 -7.29 -7.83 15.14
CA ARG A 445 -7.79 -8.30 13.84
C ARG A 445 -7.66 -9.81 13.71
N HIS A 446 -8.79 -10.46 13.93
CA HIS A 446 -8.98 -11.89 13.72
C HIS A 446 -9.01 -12.21 12.22
N TYR A 447 -8.21 -13.18 11.80
CA TYR A 447 -8.25 -13.67 10.42
C TYR A 447 -8.56 -15.17 10.34
N THR A 448 -8.37 -15.95 11.42
CA THR A 448 -8.81 -17.35 11.44
C THR A 448 -9.02 -17.91 12.85
N SER A 449 -9.98 -18.84 12.96
CA SER A 449 -10.35 -19.56 14.18
C SER A 449 -10.30 -21.06 13.94
N VAL A 450 -9.70 -21.80 14.87
CA VAL A 450 -9.63 -23.26 14.82
C VAL A 450 -10.04 -23.89 16.15
N GLU A 451 -10.64 -25.07 16.13
CA GLU A 451 -10.94 -25.84 17.34
C GLU A 451 -9.67 -26.61 17.76
N VAL A 452 -9.25 -26.44 19.02
CA VAL A 452 -8.05 -27.09 19.60
C VAL A 452 -8.41 -27.87 20.86
N ASN A 453 -7.67 -28.94 21.15
CA ASN A 453 -7.89 -29.77 22.33
C ASN A 453 -7.45 -29.07 23.63
N GLU A 454 -6.36 -28.31 23.57
CA GLU A 454 -5.78 -27.62 24.72
C GLU A 454 -5.50 -26.16 24.36
N SER A 455 -5.65 -25.23 25.33
CA SER A 455 -5.40 -23.80 25.11
C SER A 455 -3.97 -23.51 24.64
N ASP A 456 -2.99 -24.28 25.11
CA ASP A 456 -1.57 -24.10 24.77
C ASP A 456 -1.28 -24.43 23.29
N MET A 457 -2.14 -25.21 22.63
CA MET A 457 -2.03 -25.41 21.19
C MET A 457 -2.29 -24.13 20.40
N CYS A 458 -3.05 -23.19 20.98
CA CYS A 458 -3.31 -21.89 20.34
C CYS A 458 -2.03 -21.04 20.26
N LYS A 459 -1.21 -21.06 21.32
CA LYS A 459 0.13 -20.46 21.31
C LYS A 459 1.01 -21.07 20.22
N LYS A 460 1.08 -22.40 20.14
CA LYS A 460 1.88 -23.10 19.12
C LYS A 460 1.42 -22.77 17.70
N LYS A 461 0.11 -22.66 17.47
CA LYS A 461 -0.45 -22.25 16.17
C LYS A 461 -0.06 -20.82 15.82
N CYS A 462 -0.07 -19.92 16.80
CA CYS A 462 0.41 -18.55 16.59
C CYS A 462 1.92 -18.50 16.29
N GLU A 463 2.73 -19.32 16.95
CA GLU A 463 4.19 -19.37 16.72
C GLU A 463 4.55 -19.80 15.29
N THR A 464 3.80 -20.75 14.70
CA THR A 464 4.01 -21.22 13.33
C THR A 464 3.41 -20.32 12.25
N GLU A 465 2.39 -19.54 12.60
CA GLU A 465 1.73 -18.62 11.66
C GLU A 465 2.45 -17.26 11.65
N ARG A 466 3.06 -16.92 10.52
CA ARG A 466 3.94 -15.75 10.39
C ARG A 466 3.21 -14.41 10.49
N ARG A 467 1.89 -14.39 10.34
CA ARG A 467 1.06 -13.21 10.54
C ARG A 467 0.64 -13.00 11.99
N CYS A 468 0.73 -14.04 12.82
CA CYS A 468 0.18 -14.01 14.16
C CYS A 468 1.08 -13.22 15.12
N VAL A 469 0.46 -12.33 15.88
CA VAL A 469 1.11 -11.58 16.98
C VAL A 469 0.39 -11.79 18.32
N ALA A 470 -0.87 -12.21 18.28
CA ALA A 470 -1.72 -12.45 19.45
C ALA A 470 -2.71 -13.58 19.21
N TRP A 471 -3.18 -14.20 20.30
CA TRP A 471 -4.15 -15.30 20.24
C TRP A 471 -5.08 -15.33 21.47
N THR A 472 -6.27 -15.89 21.31
CA THR A 472 -7.20 -16.19 22.41
C THR A 472 -7.74 -17.61 22.24
N ALA A 473 -7.70 -18.42 23.30
CA ALA A 473 -8.40 -19.70 23.40
C ALA A 473 -9.59 -19.57 24.37
N VAL A 474 -10.80 -19.87 23.90
CA VAL A 474 -12.04 -19.85 24.72
C VAL A 474 -12.63 -21.26 24.76
N LYS A 475 -12.88 -21.82 25.95
CA LYS A 475 -13.48 -23.15 26.09
C LYS A 475 -14.87 -23.18 25.46
N ILE A 476 -15.14 -24.21 24.65
CA ILE A 476 -16.46 -24.39 24.03
C ILE A 476 -17.39 -25.06 25.05
N PRO A 477 -18.58 -24.49 25.34
CA PRO A 477 -19.54 -25.11 26.25
C PRO A 477 -19.86 -26.55 25.86
N ASN A 478 -19.89 -27.44 26.84
CA ASN A 478 -20.16 -28.88 26.67
C ASN A 478 -19.16 -29.64 25.76
N LYS A 479 -17.99 -29.06 25.46
CA LYS A 479 -16.89 -29.76 24.81
C LYS A 479 -15.63 -29.74 25.67
N ASN A 480 -14.73 -30.68 25.39
CA ASN A 480 -13.37 -30.70 25.94
C ASN A 480 -12.37 -29.87 25.10
N THR A 481 -12.86 -29.15 24.10
CA THR A 481 -12.07 -28.35 23.16
C THR A 481 -12.26 -26.86 23.43
N SER A 482 -11.34 -26.07 22.90
CA SER A 482 -11.38 -24.60 22.92
C SER A 482 -11.40 -24.06 21.50
N ARG A 483 -12.09 -22.93 21.29
CA ARG A 483 -11.97 -22.13 20.07
C ARG A 483 -10.72 -21.27 20.20
N CYS A 484 -9.73 -21.51 19.34
CA CYS A 484 -8.51 -20.74 19.22
C CYS A 484 -8.66 -19.71 18.10
N SER A 485 -8.62 -18.44 18.47
CA SER A 485 -8.61 -17.28 17.57
C SER A 485 -7.18 -16.75 17.48
N VAL A 486 -6.63 -16.61 16.28
CA VAL A 486 -5.32 -15.97 16.05
C VAL A 486 -5.50 -14.60 15.39
N MET A 487 -4.64 -13.65 15.75
CA MET A 487 -4.79 -12.24 15.43
C MET A 487 -3.51 -11.65 14.85
N SER A 488 -3.70 -10.76 13.89
CA SER A 488 -2.63 -10.05 13.17
C SER A 488 -2.29 -8.69 13.77
N THR A 489 -3.15 -8.18 14.65
CA THR A 489 -2.89 -6.96 15.42
C THR A 489 -3.10 -7.20 16.91
N PHE A 490 -2.57 -6.29 17.73
CA PHE A 490 -2.91 -6.27 19.15
C PHE A 490 -4.30 -5.64 19.33
N GLY A 491 -5.10 -6.25 20.20
CA GLY A 491 -6.37 -5.67 20.64
C GLY A 491 -6.30 -5.15 22.07
N GLU A 492 -7.34 -4.41 22.46
CA GLU A 492 -7.64 -4.19 23.87
C GLU A 492 -7.97 -5.55 24.52
N ALA A 493 -7.38 -5.79 25.68
CA ALA A 493 -7.79 -6.90 26.54
C ALA A 493 -9.12 -6.55 27.21
N ARG A 494 -10.18 -7.28 26.88
CA ARG A 494 -11.52 -7.12 27.48
C ARG A 494 -11.80 -8.27 28.42
N ALA A 495 -12.48 -8.00 29.53
CA ALA A 495 -12.94 -9.05 30.42
C ALA A 495 -13.83 -10.04 29.63
N ALA A 496 -13.52 -11.32 29.77
CA ALA A 496 -14.20 -12.45 29.16
C ALA A 496 -14.64 -13.43 30.25
N ASN A 497 -15.35 -14.49 29.87
CA ASN A 497 -15.77 -15.52 30.84
C ASN A 497 -14.55 -16.23 31.47
N GLU A 498 -14.78 -16.98 32.56
CA GLU A 498 -13.72 -17.68 33.32
C GLU A 498 -12.86 -18.65 32.50
N SER A 499 -13.26 -18.97 31.25
CA SER A 499 -12.63 -19.98 30.42
C SER A 499 -11.72 -19.44 29.31
N ALA A 500 -11.60 -18.12 29.16
CA ALA A 500 -10.73 -17.51 28.17
C ALA A 500 -9.27 -17.44 28.65
N VAL A 501 -8.34 -17.82 27.78
CA VAL A 501 -6.90 -17.66 27.95
C VAL A 501 -6.37 -16.94 26.72
N THR A 502 -5.66 -15.84 26.89
CA THR A 502 -5.06 -15.07 25.78
C THR A 502 -3.56 -14.97 25.97
N GLY A 503 -2.85 -14.69 24.89
CA GLY A 503 -1.41 -14.49 24.90
C GLY A 503 -0.93 -13.71 23.68
N ARG A 504 0.36 -13.40 23.67
CA ARG A 504 1.07 -12.76 22.55
C ARG A 504 2.31 -13.58 22.19
N ILE A 505 2.82 -13.38 20.99
CA ILE A 505 4.05 -14.04 20.54
C ILE A 505 5.24 -13.66 21.43
N SER A 506 6.21 -14.55 21.66
CA SER A 506 7.38 -14.25 22.53
C SER A 506 8.62 -13.89 21.71
N GLU A 507 8.48 -12.88 20.86
CA GLU A 507 9.56 -12.36 20.02
C GLU A 507 9.40 -10.85 19.81
N PRO A 508 10.44 -10.15 19.31
CA PRO A 508 10.34 -8.72 19.03
C PRO A 508 9.33 -8.42 17.92
N VAL A 509 8.58 -7.33 18.08
CA VAL A 509 7.62 -6.80 17.11
C VAL A 509 7.98 -5.37 16.72
N ILE A 510 7.58 -4.95 15.51
CA ILE A 510 7.62 -3.56 15.06
C ILE A 510 6.25 -2.94 15.20
N LEU A 511 6.19 -1.68 15.64
CA LEU A 511 4.96 -0.96 15.95
C LEU A 511 4.93 0.39 15.24
N LEU A 512 3.74 0.77 14.76
CA LEU A 512 3.34 2.16 14.55
C LEU A 512 2.20 2.47 15.51
N ASP A 513 2.54 3.13 16.61
CA ASP A 513 1.61 3.53 17.65
C ASP A 513 1.29 5.03 17.55
N ARG A 514 0.02 5.32 17.36
CA ARG A 514 -0.54 6.66 17.19
C ARG A 514 -1.54 7.00 18.30
N THR A 515 -1.66 6.17 19.34
CA THR A 515 -2.61 6.37 20.43
C THR A 515 -2.34 7.65 21.22
N HIS A 516 -1.07 8.10 21.25
CA HIS A 516 -0.63 9.34 21.87
C HIS A 516 -0.49 10.53 20.91
N SER A 517 -0.83 10.37 19.64
CA SER A 517 -0.59 11.42 18.63
C SER A 517 -1.63 12.54 18.62
N GLY A 518 -2.80 12.28 19.22
CA GLY A 518 -3.98 13.13 19.04
C GLY A 518 -4.62 12.99 17.65
N THR A 519 -4.30 11.93 16.90
CA THR A 519 -4.83 11.71 15.55
C THR A 519 -6.35 11.75 15.47
N THR A 520 -6.88 12.38 14.43
CA THR A 520 -8.32 12.38 14.11
C THR A 520 -8.77 11.12 13.39
N GLY A 521 -7.84 10.42 12.72
CA GLY A 521 -8.08 9.14 12.08
C GLY A 521 -8.08 7.95 13.03
N SER A 522 -7.90 6.74 12.48
CA SER A 522 -7.76 5.48 13.20
C SER A 522 -6.69 5.59 14.28
N LYS A 523 -6.97 4.99 15.45
CA LYS A 523 -6.02 4.83 16.56
C LYS A 523 -5.47 3.41 16.67
N GLU A 524 -5.79 2.55 15.72
CA GLU A 524 -5.27 1.19 15.69
C GLU A 524 -3.74 1.20 15.63
N ILE A 525 -3.12 0.34 16.44
CA ILE A 525 -1.67 0.14 16.44
C ILE A 525 -1.36 -0.91 15.39
N TRP A 526 -0.62 -0.51 14.37
CA TRP A 526 -0.07 -1.47 13.41
C TRP A 526 1.09 -2.19 14.05
N VAL A 527 1.11 -3.51 13.90
CA VAL A 527 2.11 -4.37 14.50
C VAL A 527 2.48 -5.51 13.56
N GLY A 528 3.75 -5.87 13.56
CA GLY A 528 4.25 -7.04 12.86
C GLY A 528 5.38 -7.72 13.61
N ARG A 529 5.62 -9.00 13.34
CA ARG A 529 6.81 -9.71 13.83
C ARG A 529 8.07 -8.98 13.32
N ALA A 530 9.07 -8.80 14.18
CA ALA A 530 10.30 -8.07 13.84
C ALA A 530 11.58 -8.74 14.38
N PRO A 531 11.89 -9.97 13.97
CA PRO A 531 13.05 -10.69 14.48
C PRO A 531 14.37 -9.92 14.33
N LEU A 532 15.30 -10.12 15.26
CA LEU A 532 16.61 -9.45 15.28
C LEU A 532 17.65 -10.25 14.49
N TRP A 533 17.48 -10.32 13.16
CA TRP A 533 18.33 -11.13 12.27
C TRP A 533 19.82 -10.76 12.32
N ASN A 534 20.13 -9.51 12.65
CA ASN A 534 21.50 -8.97 12.70
C ASN A 534 22.03 -8.82 14.14
N GLY A 535 21.52 -9.64 15.06
CA GLY A 535 21.94 -9.65 16.46
C GLY A 535 21.50 -8.37 17.15
N ASN A 536 22.46 -7.59 17.66
CA ASN A 536 22.18 -6.36 18.38
C ASN A 536 22.09 -5.11 17.49
N LYS A 537 22.21 -5.24 16.16
CA LYS A 537 22.09 -4.13 15.21
C LYS A 537 20.73 -4.14 14.54
N VAL A 538 20.07 -2.99 14.54
CA VAL A 538 18.76 -2.80 13.91
C VAL A 538 18.74 -1.48 13.15
N GLN A 539 18.36 -1.51 11.89
CA GLN A 539 18.10 -0.30 11.13
C GLN A 539 16.60 -0.03 11.07
N LEU A 540 16.21 1.22 11.32
CA LEU A 540 14.89 1.76 10.95
C LEU A 540 15.07 2.86 9.92
N ARG A 541 14.49 2.66 8.73
CA ARG A 541 14.36 3.68 7.68
C ARG A 541 12.90 4.12 7.60
N VAL A 542 12.64 5.38 7.90
CA VAL A 542 11.30 5.95 8.04
C VAL A 542 11.11 7.06 7.02
N PHE A 543 9.99 7.02 6.30
CA PHE A 543 9.54 8.12 5.45
C PHE A 543 8.29 8.74 6.08
N LEU A 544 8.34 10.04 6.33
CA LEU A 544 7.19 10.83 6.75
C LEU A 544 6.84 11.81 5.62
N ASP A 545 5.64 11.66 5.07
CA ASP A 545 5.09 12.54 4.03
C ASP A 545 3.74 13.10 4.46
N ASP A 546 3.81 14.11 5.33
CA ASP A 546 2.69 14.69 6.05
C ASP A 546 1.89 13.66 6.86
N THR A 547 0.90 13.00 6.24
CA THR A 547 0.10 11.96 6.90
C THR A 547 0.63 10.55 6.71
N ALA A 548 1.43 10.29 5.68
CA ALA A 548 1.93 8.95 5.41
C ALA A 548 3.20 8.66 6.22
N VAL A 549 3.19 7.54 6.94
CA VAL A 549 4.36 7.00 7.65
C VAL A 549 4.66 5.65 7.06
N GLN A 550 5.84 5.50 6.46
CA GLN A 550 6.34 4.21 6.01
C GLN A 550 7.64 3.85 6.73
N VAL A 551 7.72 2.61 7.20
CA VAL A 551 8.84 2.11 7.98
C VAL A 551 9.39 0.86 7.32
N PHE A 552 10.71 0.85 7.11
CA PHE A 552 11.46 -0.29 6.58
C PHE A 552 12.53 -0.67 7.59
N LYS A 553 12.38 -1.83 8.21
CA LYS A 553 13.36 -2.38 9.14
C LYS A 553 14.34 -3.27 8.40
N ASP A 554 15.62 -3.12 8.73
CA ASP A 554 16.73 -3.93 8.21
C ASP A 554 16.72 -4.08 6.69
N GLY A 555 16.58 -2.96 5.96
CA GLY A 555 16.54 -2.96 4.50
C GLY A 555 15.25 -3.53 3.90
N GLY A 556 14.13 -3.46 4.64
CA GLY A 556 12.80 -3.87 4.16
C GLY A 556 12.48 -5.36 4.35
N LEU A 557 13.22 -6.05 5.23
CA LEU A 557 12.84 -7.40 5.68
C LEU A 557 11.47 -7.38 6.35
N GLU A 558 11.23 -6.32 7.13
CA GLU A 558 9.93 -6.00 7.71
C GLU A 558 9.55 -4.59 7.28
N SER A 559 8.33 -4.43 6.79
CA SER A 559 7.78 -3.15 6.34
C SER A 559 6.47 -2.87 7.03
N LEU A 560 6.20 -1.61 7.35
CA LEU A 560 4.98 -1.17 8.00
C LEU A 560 4.63 0.24 7.52
N SER A 561 3.47 0.37 6.89
CA SER A 561 2.96 1.62 6.33
C SER A 561 1.62 2.00 6.94
N GLY A 562 1.43 3.27 7.29
CA GLY A 562 0.16 3.74 7.85
C GLY A 562 -0.01 5.24 7.73
N ARG A 563 -1.16 5.72 8.22
CA ARG A 563 -1.57 7.12 8.13
C ARG A 563 -1.77 7.74 9.52
N VAL A 564 -1.43 9.00 9.67
CA VAL A 564 -1.62 9.76 10.91
C VAL A 564 -2.06 11.18 10.60
N TYR A 565 -3.11 11.66 11.26
CA TYR A 565 -3.78 12.93 10.93
C TYR A 565 -3.80 13.83 12.16
N VAL A 566 -2.87 14.78 12.25
CA VAL A 566 -2.62 15.54 13.48
C VAL A 566 -2.56 17.05 13.24
N ASP A 567 -2.79 17.87 14.27
CA ASP A 567 -2.61 19.33 14.19
C ASP A 567 -1.12 19.69 14.06
N HIS A 568 -0.74 19.95 12.82
CA HIS A 568 0.65 20.15 12.46
C HIS A 568 1.29 21.43 12.96
N LYS A 569 0.52 22.40 13.47
CA LYS A 569 1.10 23.63 14.04
C LYS A 569 1.85 23.38 15.34
N LYS A 570 1.71 22.19 15.93
CA LYS A 570 2.19 21.87 17.27
C LYS A 570 3.13 20.67 17.33
N LEU A 571 3.22 19.88 16.25
CA LEU A 571 3.79 18.54 16.26
C LEU A 571 4.80 18.37 15.14
N THR A 572 6.05 18.75 15.41
CA THR A 572 7.16 18.67 14.44
C THR A 572 8.46 18.16 15.05
N ASP A 573 8.50 17.89 16.35
CA ASP A 573 9.72 17.42 17.01
C ASP A 573 9.98 15.95 16.76
N LEU A 574 11.27 15.60 16.76
CA LEU A 574 11.78 14.26 16.54
C LEU A 574 12.71 13.84 17.68
N SER A 575 12.47 12.67 18.26
CA SER A 575 13.30 12.11 19.32
C SER A 575 13.54 10.61 19.14
N LEU A 576 14.65 10.12 19.67
CA LEU A 576 14.87 8.70 19.88
C LEU A 576 14.55 8.35 21.33
N PHE A 577 14.10 7.13 21.57
CA PHE A 577 13.84 6.65 22.93
C PHE A 577 14.33 5.23 23.15
N SER A 578 14.55 4.92 24.42
CA SER A 578 14.82 3.59 24.95
C SER A 578 13.95 3.43 26.20
N ALA A 579 13.26 2.30 26.33
CA ALA A 579 12.42 2.00 27.48
C ALA A 579 12.64 0.56 27.93
N ASN A 580 12.72 0.35 29.23
CA ASN A 580 13.02 -0.91 29.92
C ASN A 580 14.30 -1.61 29.43
N ILE A 581 15.26 -0.86 28.88
CA ILE A 581 16.62 -1.32 28.58
C ILE A 581 17.56 -0.67 29.59
N ALA A 582 18.24 -1.49 30.39
CA ALA A 582 19.03 -1.04 31.54
C ALA A 582 20.32 -0.30 31.16
N GLU A 583 20.81 -0.52 29.94
CA GLU A 583 22.05 0.04 29.41
C GLU A 583 21.78 1.03 28.28
N THR A 584 22.81 1.80 27.92
CA THR A 584 22.71 2.80 26.86
C THR A 584 22.51 2.13 25.50
N VAL A 585 21.55 2.63 24.72
CA VAL A 585 21.40 2.29 23.30
C VAL A 585 22.17 3.32 22.48
N GLU A 586 23.02 2.86 21.57
CA GLU A 586 23.73 3.73 20.64
C GLU A 586 22.99 3.79 19.30
N ALA A 587 23.04 4.95 18.63
CA ALA A 587 22.43 5.13 17.32
C ALA A 587 23.28 6.01 16.41
N VAL A 588 23.25 5.74 15.11
CA VAL A 588 23.75 6.64 14.06
C VAL A 588 22.57 7.13 13.24
N VAL A 589 22.40 8.45 13.17
CA VAL A 589 21.21 9.09 12.59
C VAL A 589 21.55 9.92 11.37
N SER A 590 20.78 9.73 10.30
CA SER A 590 20.72 10.65 9.16
C SER A 590 19.27 11.08 8.90
N LEU A 591 19.05 12.37 8.71
CA LEU A 591 17.73 12.97 8.51
C LEU A 591 17.79 13.92 7.31
N TYR A 592 17.00 13.60 6.29
CA TYR A 592 16.95 14.32 5.03
C TYR A 592 15.53 14.86 4.81
N PRO A 593 15.33 16.19 4.81
CA PRO A 593 14.12 16.74 4.24
C PRO A 593 13.98 16.30 2.78
N MET A 594 12.75 16.07 2.32
CA MET A 594 12.48 15.53 0.98
C MET A 594 11.81 16.58 0.09
N ASP A 595 12.24 16.62 -1.17
CA ASP A 595 11.65 17.43 -2.24
C ASP A 595 10.35 16.84 -2.77
N THR A 596 9.60 17.58 -3.59
CA THR A 596 8.33 17.12 -4.17
C THR A 596 8.55 16.14 -5.31
N VAL A 597 7.63 15.20 -5.52
CA VAL A 597 7.68 14.27 -6.68
C VAL A 597 7.01 14.83 -7.92
N ILE A 598 6.03 15.73 -7.79
CA ILE A 598 5.32 16.29 -8.94
C ILE A 598 6.15 17.39 -9.62
N ILE A 599 6.30 17.31 -10.94
CA ILE A 599 6.90 18.35 -11.78
C ILE A 599 5.86 19.46 -11.99
N ALA A 600 6.19 20.70 -11.62
CA ALA A 600 5.32 21.84 -11.86
C ALA A 600 5.20 22.14 -13.37
N ASP A 601 3.98 22.49 -13.80
CA ASP A 601 3.61 22.69 -15.22
C ASP A 601 4.32 23.87 -15.92
N THR A 602 5.22 24.58 -15.22
CA THR A 602 6.07 25.64 -15.76
C THR A 602 7.14 25.16 -16.74
N GLU A 603 7.34 23.84 -16.85
CA GLU A 603 8.35 23.20 -17.73
C GLU A 603 7.77 22.55 -19.00
N LYS A 604 6.55 22.90 -19.42
CA LYS A 604 6.11 22.57 -20.79
C LYS A 604 6.95 23.38 -21.79
N PRO A 605 7.67 22.75 -22.75
CA PRO A 605 8.09 23.48 -23.94
C PRO A 605 6.81 23.81 -24.69
N SER A 606 6.32 25.04 -24.51
CA SER A 606 5.16 25.55 -25.23
C SER A 606 5.35 25.35 -26.74
N PRO A 607 4.42 24.69 -27.44
CA PRO A 607 4.29 24.90 -28.88
C PRO A 607 3.89 26.36 -29.04
N GLY A 608 4.66 27.09 -29.84
CA GLY A 608 4.62 28.55 -29.86
C GLY A 608 3.22 29.11 -29.98
N ASP A 609 2.78 29.85 -28.95
CA ASP A 609 1.94 31.02 -29.15
C ASP A 609 2.02 31.96 -27.93
N GLY A 610 2.23 33.25 -28.21
CA GLY A 610 2.58 34.29 -27.23
C GLY A 610 1.39 34.92 -26.51
N SER A 611 0.35 34.17 -26.14
CA SER A 611 -0.91 34.76 -25.66
C SER A 611 -1.37 34.37 -24.25
N SER A 612 -0.80 33.32 -23.62
CA SER A 612 -1.34 32.80 -22.34
C SER A 612 -0.86 33.56 -21.09
N LYS A 613 0.28 34.26 -21.13
CA LYS A 613 0.81 35.03 -19.98
C LYS A 613 0.10 36.38 -19.76
N ILE A 614 -0.67 36.86 -20.74
CA ILE A 614 -1.35 38.17 -20.65
C ILE A 614 -2.72 38.04 -19.97
N CYS A 615 -3.36 36.87 -19.99
CA CYS A 615 -4.72 36.71 -19.48
C CYS A 615 -4.82 36.75 -17.95
N LEU A 616 -3.87 36.13 -17.23
CA LEU A 616 -3.86 36.12 -15.75
C LEU A 616 -3.48 37.47 -15.14
N LEU A 617 -2.57 38.22 -15.76
CA LEU A 617 -2.22 39.59 -15.35
C LEU A 617 -3.33 40.60 -15.70
N ALA A 618 -4.03 40.41 -16.82
CA ALA A 618 -5.17 41.24 -17.20
C ALA A 618 -6.37 41.05 -16.25
N LEU A 619 -6.67 39.80 -15.84
CA LEU A 619 -7.72 39.52 -14.86
C LEU A 619 -7.40 40.08 -13.47
N ALA A 620 -6.15 39.98 -13.02
CA ALA A 620 -5.71 40.60 -11.77
C ALA A 620 -5.80 42.14 -11.82
N HIS A 621 -5.43 42.76 -12.93
CA HIS A 621 -5.56 44.21 -13.09
C HIS A 621 -7.00 44.71 -13.24
N LEU A 622 -7.89 43.94 -13.87
CA LEU A 622 -9.32 44.26 -13.95
C LEU A 622 -10.00 44.16 -12.59
N LEU A 623 -9.66 43.16 -11.77
CA LEU A 623 -10.16 43.05 -10.40
C LEU A 623 -9.65 44.18 -9.50
N VAL A 624 -8.37 44.55 -9.61
CA VAL A 624 -7.79 45.67 -8.86
C VAL A 624 -8.38 47.01 -9.32
N ALA A 625 -8.61 47.22 -10.62
CA ALA A 625 -9.22 48.43 -11.15
C ALA A 625 -10.69 48.58 -10.74
N GLN A 626 -11.47 47.48 -10.70
CA GLN A 626 -12.84 47.50 -10.20
C GLN A 626 -12.91 47.75 -8.69
N LEU A 627 -11.96 47.23 -7.92
CA LEU A 627 -11.84 47.53 -6.48
C LEU A 627 -11.51 49.01 -6.25
N VAL A 628 -10.60 49.60 -7.03
CA VAL A 628 -10.24 51.03 -6.89
C VAL A 628 -11.38 51.96 -7.29
N LEU A 629 -12.17 51.63 -8.33
CA LEU A 629 -13.34 52.43 -8.70
C LEU A 629 -14.47 52.38 -7.64
N TYR A 630 -14.59 51.27 -6.91
CA TYR A 630 -15.60 51.08 -5.86
C TYR A 630 -15.27 51.83 -4.56
N PHE A 631 -14.01 52.28 -4.38
CA PHE A 631 -13.59 53.11 -3.24
C PHE A 631 -13.52 54.61 -3.55
N LEU A 632 -13.75 55.01 -4.81
CA LEU A 632 -13.71 56.42 -5.26
C LEU A 632 -15.10 57.00 -5.60
N LEU A 633 -16.17 56.24 -5.38
CA LEU A 633 -17.59 56.66 -5.40
C LEU A 633 -18.21 56.33 -4.05
#